data_AF-A0A1J7GAL1-F1
#
_entry.id   AF-A0A1J7GAL1-F1
#
_cell.length_a   1.000
_cell.length_b   1.000
_cell.length_c   1.000
_cell.angle_alpha   90.00
_cell.angle_beta   90.00
_cell.angle_gamma   90.00
#
_symmetry.space_group_name_H-M   'P 1'
#
loop_
_entity.id
_entity.type
_entity.pdbx_description
1 polymer ?
#
loop_
_entity_poly.entity_id
_entity_poly.type
_entity_poly.pdbx_seq_one_letter_code
_entity_poly.pdbx_strand_id
1 'polypeptide(L)'
;MASRKFMNEIKGLKVKEVPHHMKPYFSINFIKNSIEKGLHNYHIKYIQTNSAEPLYHLCFGGLIFSYLVALPQERRHHAHQQPH
;
A
#
# COMPACT_ATOMS: atom_id res chain seq x y z
N MET A 1 -5.39 -11.24 -16.96
CA MET A 1 -4.44 -12.30 -17.39
C MET A 1 -2.97 -12.03 -17.03
N ALA A 2 -2.57 -10.78 -16.78
CA ALA A 2 -1.17 -10.43 -16.46
C ALA A 2 -0.61 -11.12 -15.20
N SER A 3 -1.41 -11.24 -14.14
CA SER A 3 -1.00 -11.91 -12.89
C SER A 3 -0.73 -13.41 -13.08
N ARG A 4 -1.55 -14.12 -13.87
CA ARG A 4 -1.31 -15.53 -14.20
C ARG A 4 -0.04 -15.74 -15.02
N LYS A 5 0.23 -14.86 -15.99
CA LYS A 5 1.45 -14.92 -16.81
C LYS A 5 2.70 -14.72 -15.95
N PHE A 6 2.69 -13.71 -15.09
CA PHE A 6 3.77 -13.42 -14.14
C PHE A 6 4.05 -14.56 -13.16
N MET A 7 3.00 -15.18 -12.60
CA MET A 7 3.16 -16.34 -11.71
C MET A 7 3.75 -17.55 -12.43
N ASN A 8 3.36 -17.79 -13.69
CA ASN A 8 3.92 -18.88 -14.49
C ASN A 8 5.39 -18.63 -14.86
N GLU A 9 5.78 -17.39 -15.10
CA GLU A 9 7.16 -16.96 -15.33
C GLU A 9 8.04 -17.18 -14.09
N ILE A 10 7.55 -16.79 -12.90
CA ILE A 10 8.28 -16.98 -11.63
C ILE A 10 8.42 -18.47 -11.29
N LYS A 11 7.40 -19.28 -11.56
CA LYS A 11 7.44 -20.73 -11.30
C LYS A 11 8.48 -21.47 -12.15
N GLY A 12 8.85 -20.94 -13.32
CA GLY A 12 9.87 -21.52 -14.19
C GLY A 12 11.32 -21.13 -13.83
N LEU A 13 11.51 -20.14 -12.95
CA LEU A 13 12.82 -19.62 -12.56
C LEU A 13 13.38 -20.38 -11.36
N LYS A 14 14.70 -20.59 -11.33
CA LYS A 14 15.36 -21.10 -10.12
C LYS A 14 15.27 -20.05 -9.02
N VAL A 15 15.23 -20.47 -7.75
CA VAL A 15 15.17 -19.57 -6.57
C VAL A 15 16.29 -18.52 -6.58
N LYS A 16 17.45 -18.84 -7.19
CA LYS A 16 18.59 -17.92 -7.36
C LYS A 16 18.41 -16.87 -8.47
N GLU A 17 17.51 -17.10 -9.43
CA GLU A 17 17.26 -16.23 -10.59
C GLU A 17 16.09 -15.26 -10.36
N VAL A 18 15.21 -15.58 -9.41
CA VAL A 18 14.08 -14.72 -8.97
C VAL A 18 14.53 -13.29 -8.62
N PRO A 19 15.59 -13.06 -7.83
CA PRO A 19 16.02 -11.71 -7.49
C PRO A 19 16.45 -10.90 -8.73
N HIS A 20 17.04 -11.56 -9.73
CA HIS A 20 17.50 -10.92 -10.96
C HIS A 20 16.32 -10.51 -11.85
N HIS A 21 15.31 -11.38 -11.94
CA HIS A 21 14.06 -11.11 -12.68
C HIS A 21 13.18 -10.04 -12.01
N MET A 22 13.21 -9.96 -10.67
CA MET A 22 12.44 -9.00 -9.88
C MET A 22 13.10 -7.63 -9.77
N LYS A 23 14.42 -7.53 -10.01
CA LYS A 23 15.22 -6.30 -9.94
C LYS A 23 14.64 -5.10 -10.71
N PRO A 24 14.13 -5.24 -11.96
CA PRO A 24 13.51 -4.12 -12.66
C PRO A 24 12.18 -3.65 -12.03
N TYR A 25 11.41 -4.55 -11.42
CA TYR A 25 10.13 -4.23 -10.77
C TYR A 25 10.31 -3.56 -9.40
N PHE A 26 11.41 -3.86 -8.70
CA PHE A 26 11.77 -3.19 -7.45
C PHE A 26 12.74 -2.01 -7.65
N SER A 27 13.02 -1.64 -8.90
CA SER A 27 13.83 -0.47 -9.17
C SER A 27 13.14 0.78 -8.62
N ILE A 28 13.90 1.63 -7.94
CA ILE A 28 13.41 2.89 -7.37
C ILE A 28 12.72 3.74 -8.44
N ASN A 29 13.21 3.71 -9.68
CA ASN A 29 12.60 4.41 -10.81
C ASN A 29 11.23 3.84 -11.21
N PHE A 30 11.05 2.53 -11.13
CA PHE A 30 9.76 1.89 -11.42
C PHE A 30 8.72 2.27 -10.35
N ILE A 31 9.14 2.26 -9.09
CA ILE A 31 8.30 2.67 -7.95
C ILE A 31 7.92 4.14 -8.09
N LYS A 32 8.88 5.03 -8.33
CA LYS A 32 8.65 6.47 -8.54
C LYS A 32 7.65 6.72 -9.67
N ASN A 33 7.87 6.14 -10.85
CA ASN A 33 6.97 6.30 -12.00
C ASN A 33 5.57 5.75 -11.72
N SER A 34 5.45 4.66 -10.95
CA SER A 34 4.16 4.09 -10.58
C SER A 34 3.40 5.00 -9.61
N ILE A 35 4.10 5.58 -8.63
CA ILE A 35 3.53 6.55 -7.69
C ILE A 35 3.11 7.82 -8.42
N GLU A 36 3.95 8.37 -9.30
CA GLU A 36 3.64 9.55 -10.10
C GLU A 36 2.40 9.34 -10.98
N LYS A 37 2.30 8.20 -11.67
CA LYS A 37 1.10 7.84 -12.44
C LYS A 37 -0.14 7.72 -11.56
N GLY A 38 -0.01 7.10 -10.40
CA GLY A 38 -1.10 6.98 -9.43
C GLY A 38 -1.58 8.35 -8.94
N LEU A 39 -0.64 9.23 -8.57
CA LEU A 39 -0.93 10.59 -8.11
C LEU A 39 -1.54 11.44 -9.22
N HIS A 40 -1.04 11.34 -10.44
CA HIS A 40 -1.58 12.05 -11.60
C HIS A 40 -3.02 11.63 -11.90
N ASN A 41 -3.30 10.33 -11.91
CA ASN A 41 -4.65 9.81 -12.13
C ASN A 41 -5.60 10.22 -11.00
N TYR A 42 -5.13 10.19 -9.75
CA TYR A 42 -5.91 10.64 -8.60
C TYR A 42 -6.22 12.15 -8.68
N HIS A 43 -5.23 12.95 -9.07
CA HIS A 43 -5.38 14.39 -9.26
C HIS A 43 -6.41 14.71 -10.36
N ILE A 44 -6.32 14.05 -11.52
CA ILE A 44 -7.32 14.21 -12.58
C ILE A 44 -8.71 13.81 -12.10
N LYS A 45 -8.83 12.65 -11.43
CA LYS A 45 -10.12 12.10 -11.07
C LYS A 45 -10.85 12.90 -10.00
N TYR A 46 -10.14 13.47 -9.03
CA TYR A 46 -10.75 14.04 -7.83
C TYR A 46 -10.49 15.54 -7.64
N ILE A 47 -9.34 16.06 -8.08
CA ILE A 47 -8.98 17.47 -7.88
C ILE A 47 -9.49 18.32 -9.04
N GLN A 48 -9.27 17.89 -10.28
CA GLN A 48 -9.76 18.63 -11.46
C GLN A 48 -11.29 18.61 -11.60
N THR A 49 -11.94 17.60 -11.04
CA THR A 49 -13.41 17.42 -11.05
C THR A 49 -14.11 18.14 -9.89
N ASN A 50 -13.38 18.88 -9.04
CA ASN A 50 -13.90 19.51 -7.81
C ASN A 50 -14.66 18.52 -6.90
N SER A 51 -14.16 17.29 -6.75
CA SER A 51 -14.76 16.31 -5.84
C SER A 51 -14.36 16.60 -4.38
N ALA A 52 -15.29 16.39 -3.45
CA ALA A 52 -15.04 16.42 -2.01
C ALA A 52 -14.41 15.12 -1.47
N GLU A 53 -14.30 14.07 -2.30
CA GLU A 53 -13.73 12.77 -1.90
C GLU A 53 -12.30 12.83 -1.33
N PRO A 54 -11.38 13.70 -1.79
CA PRO A 54 -10.07 13.85 -1.16
C PRO A 54 -10.13 14.24 0.32
N LEU A 55 -11.10 15.08 0.70
CA LEU A 55 -11.31 15.48 2.09
C LEU A 55 -11.78 14.27 2.91
N TYR A 56 -12.72 13.50 2.39
CA TYR A 56 -13.19 12.28 3.04
C TYR A 56 -12.09 11.23 3.19
N HIS A 57 -11.25 11.02 2.18
CA HIS A 57 -10.10 10.12 2.29
C HIS A 57 -9.13 10.57 3.40
N LEU A 58 -8.93 11.87 3.58
CA LEU A 58 -8.11 12.39 4.68
C LEU A 58 -8.78 12.18 6.04
N CYS A 59 -10.08 12.46 6.16
CA CYS A 59 -10.82 12.28 7.41
C CYS A 59 -10.89 10.79 7.82
N PHE A 60 -11.34 9.92 6.91
CA PHE A 60 -11.43 8.48 7.19
C PHE A 60 -10.05 7.85 7.34
N GLY A 61 -9.09 8.24 6.49
CA GLY A 61 -7.70 7.79 6.61
C GLY A 61 -7.07 8.20 7.94
N GLY A 62 -7.29 9.44 8.38
CA GLY A 62 -6.83 9.94 9.67
C GLY A 62 -7.44 9.20 10.85
N LEU A 63 -8.74 8.89 10.80
CA LEU A 63 -9.43 8.10 11.82
C LEU A 63 -8.92 6.65 11.88
N ILE A 64 -8.73 6.00 10.73
CA ILE A 64 -8.21 4.63 10.69
C ILE A 64 -6.76 4.62 11.21
N PHE A 65 -5.94 5.56 10.75
CA PHE A 65 -4.55 5.66 11.17
C PHE A 65 -4.42 5.94 12.66
N SER A 66 -5.22 6.87 13.20
CA SER A 66 -5.20 7.18 14.64
C SER A 66 -5.59 5.97 15.49
N TYR A 67 -6.58 5.20 15.07
CA TYR A 67 -6.93 3.94 15.71
C TYR A 67 -5.77 2.94 15.67
N LEU A 68 -5.15 2.73 14.50
CA LEU A 68 -4.03 1.80 14.37
C LEU A 68 -2.80 2.21 15.21
N VAL A 69 -2.53 3.50 15.34
CA VAL A 69 -1.45 4.02 16.19
C VAL A 69 -1.82 3.91 17.68
N ALA A 70 -3.09 4.04 18.05
CA ALA A 70 -3.56 3.87 19.41
C ALA A 70 -3.66 2.39 19.85
N LEU A 71 -3.83 1.45 18.92
CA LEU A 71 -3.99 0.02 19.19
C LEU A 71 -2.92 -0.58 20.14
N PRO A 72 -1.61 -0.30 20.00
CA PRO A 72 -0.60 -0.82 20.93
C PRO A 72 -0.79 -0.31 22.36
N GLN A 73 -1.26 0.94 22.52
CA GLN A 73 -1.53 1.54 23.82
C GLN A 73 -2.77 0.91 24.47
N GLU A 74 -3.86 0.78 23.69
CA GLU A 74 -5.07 0.07 24.12
C GLU A 74 -4.76 -1.38 24.53
N ARG A 75 -3.92 -2.10 23.77
CA ARG A 75 -3.50 -3.46 24.13
C ARG A 75 -2.71 -3.52 25.45
N ARG A 76 -1.87 -2.52 25.74
CA ARG A 76 -1.16 -2.43 27.03
C ARG A 76 -2.12 -2.12 28.17
N HIS A 77 -3.08 -1.23 27.97
CA HIS A 77 -4.10 -0.94 28.98
C HIS A 77 -4.97 -2.16 29.30
N HIS A 78 -5.40 -2.94 28.29
CA HIS A 78 -6.14 -4.17 28.53
C HIS A 78 -5.30 -5.27 29.18
N ALA A 79 -4.00 -5.37 28.88
CA ALA A 79 -3.11 -6.34 29.52
C ALA A 79 -2.92 -6.07 31.03
N HIS A 80 -3.00 -4.81 31.47
CA HIS A 80 -2.98 -4.44 32.89
C HIS A 80 -4.33 -4.64 33.60
N GLN A 81 -5.45 -4.68 32.85
CA GLN A 81 -6.79 -4.88 33.40
C GLN A 81 -7.24 -6.33 33.45
N GLN A 82 -6.49 -7.27 32.87
CA GLN A 82 -6.75 -8.69 33.05
C GLN A 82 -6.25 -9.10 34.44
N PRO A 83 -7.15 -9.50 35.38
CA PRO A 83 -6.71 -10.09 36.63
C PRO A 83 -6.07 -11.45 36.34
N HIS A 84 -4.94 -11.71 37.01
CA HIS A 84 -4.34 -13.04 37.12
C HIS A 84 -5.31 -14.03 37.79
#